data_AF-A0A6A5K9S6-F1
#
_entry.id   AF-A0A6A5K9S6-F1
#
_cell.length_a   1.000
_cell.length_b   1.000
_cell.length_c   1.000
_cell.angle_alpha   90.00
_cell.angle_beta   90.00
_cell.angle_gamma   90.00
#
_symmetry.space_group_name_H-M   'P 1'
#
loop_
_entity.id
_entity.type
_entity.pdbx_description
1 polymer ?
#
loop_
_entity_poly.entity_id
_entity_poly.type
_entity_poly.pdbx_seq_one_letter_code
_entity_poly.pdbx_strand_id
1 'polypeptide(L)'
;MSRKVHHRMNRRKLPITPLLVTNNCPDTIWPGISTQSGTGPAQTGFELQTGETLNQTVSEDWQGRVWGRTNCSFNSDGSAAESGSGRACLSGDCNGALNCQVGGDVPVSLAEFALDVGDGNTYYDISLVDGYNIPLAIVLQPLDNATLEDIPPNLTNPSCQGTDGLLAPQGYNPYPEFPNFLGTNSSFPLPFDQSVDEETISTWCPWDLQQDPPTKPGDGVYPYPDASPERPLFNPCFSACAKNNQPEDCCTGQYNSPSACQPSEYSRNVKTVCPDAYSYAFDDQTSTFIIPSGAGFEVVFCPGGRSTTILSTSRDEMLALAQRGAVNRQVTMSLKRYRNESSDDVLDQW
;
A
#
# COMPACT_ATOMS: atom_id res chain seq x y z
N MET A 1 -10.84 22.79 47.53
CA MET A 1 -10.32 21.84 46.51
C MET A 1 -11.35 21.76 45.39
N SER A 2 -11.18 22.51 44.31
CA SER A 2 -12.10 22.46 43.16
C SER A 2 -11.43 21.64 42.06
N ARG A 3 -11.98 20.45 41.78
CA ARG A 3 -11.54 19.57 40.68
C ARG A 3 -11.89 20.25 39.35
N LYS A 4 -10.88 20.71 38.59
CA LYS A 4 -11.06 21.11 37.20
C LYS A 4 -11.38 19.87 36.37
N VAL A 5 -12.66 19.66 36.07
CA VAL A 5 -13.10 18.71 35.05
C VAL A 5 -12.62 19.27 33.70
N HIS A 6 -11.61 18.62 33.11
CA HIS A 6 -11.28 18.85 31.71
C HIS A 6 -12.42 18.26 30.88
N HIS A 7 -13.37 19.10 30.47
CA HIS A 7 -14.23 18.77 29.35
C HIS A 7 -13.31 18.62 28.13
N ARG A 8 -12.97 17.37 27.75
CA ARG A 8 -12.63 17.06 26.36
C ARG A 8 -13.87 17.48 25.56
N MET A 9 -13.85 18.68 25.00
CA MET A 9 -14.83 19.06 24.00
C MET A 9 -14.66 18.03 22.88
N ASN A 10 -15.65 17.16 22.68
CA ASN A 10 -15.78 16.41 21.44
C ASN A 10 -15.93 17.44 20.33
N ARG A 11 -14.81 17.92 19.78
CA ARG A 11 -14.82 18.61 18.50
C ARG A 11 -15.46 17.63 17.53
N ARG A 12 -16.59 18.05 16.95
CA ARG A 12 -17.26 17.28 15.90
C ARG A 12 -16.26 17.18 14.74
N LYS A 13 -15.63 16.02 14.56
CA LYS A 13 -14.72 15.79 13.44
C LYS A 13 -15.54 15.78 12.16
N LEU A 14 -15.22 16.67 11.23
CA LEU A 14 -16.01 16.87 10.01
C LEU A 14 -15.52 15.91 8.91
N PRO A 15 -16.41 15.38 8.05
CA PRO A 15 -16.01 14.57 6.90
C PRO A 15 -15.49 15.48 5.78
N ILE A 16 -14.28 16.02 5.96
CA ILE A 16 -13.65 16.97 5.05
C ILE A 16 -12.28 16.51 4.56
N THR A 17 -11.72 15.46 5.16
CA THR A 17 -10.39 14.95 4.83
C THR A 17 -10.45 14.20 3.51
N PRO A 18 -9.73 14.59 2.46
CA PRO A 18 -9.83 13.92 1.18
C PRO A 18 -9.29 12.50 1.21
N LEU A 19 -10.02 11.64 0.53
CA LEU A 19 -9.63 10.28 0.17
C LEU A 19 -9.89 10.15 -1.33
N LEU A 20 -8.83 10.29 -2.11
CA LEU A 20 -8.88 10.13 -3.56
C LEU A 20 -8.52 8.68 -3.91
N VAL A 21 -9.13 8.16 -4.96
CA VAL A 21 -8.80 6.83 -5.49
C VAL A 21 -8.63 6.93 -7.00
N THR A 22 -7.45 6.59 -7.50
CA THR A 22 -7.06 6.72 -8.89
C THR A 22 -6.75 5.34 -9.49
N ASN A 23 -7.27 5.08 -10.69
CA ASN A 23 -6.94 3.88 -11.45
C ASN A 23 -5.97 4.22 -12.58
N ASN A 24 -4.69 3.85 -12.44
CA ASN A 24 -3.72 3.90 -13.53
C ASN A 24 -3.47 2.52 -14.16
N CYS A 25 -4.26 1.51 -13.81
CA CYS A 25 -4.16 0.18 -14.40
C CYS A 25 -4.62 0.21 -15.86
N PRO A 26 -4.06 -0.67 -16.71
CA PRO A 26 -4.46 -0.77 -18.12
C PRO A 26 -5.92 -1.20 -18.31
N ASP A 27 -6.55 -1.73 -17.26
CA ASP A 27 -7.91 -2.22 -17.25
C ASP A 27 -8.78 -1.48 -16.21
N THR A 28 -10.09 -1.65 -16.36
CA THR A 28 -11.06 -1.17 -15.36
C THR A 28 -10.93 -1.97 -14.06
N ILE A 29 -11.01 -1.27 -12.93
CA ILE A 29 -11.01 -1.87 -11.60
C ILE A 29 -12.25 -1.43 -10.83
N TRP A 30 -12.57 -2.13 -9.76
CA TRP A 30 -13.64 -1.75 -8.85
C TRP A 30 -13.07 -1.54 -7.44
N PRO A 31 -12.64 -0.33 -7.05
CA PRO A 31 -12.13 -0.14 -5.72
C PRO A 31 -13.20 -0.45 -4.65
N GLY A 32 -12.74 -0.97 -3.52
CA GLY A 32 -13.53 -1.20 -2.31
C GLY A 32 -12.95 -0.39 -1.16
N ILE A 33 -13.82 0.12 -0.30
CA ILE A 33 -13.46 0.87 0.90
C ILE A 33 -14.22 0.31 2.08
N SER A 34 -13.50 0.01 3.17
CA SER A 34 -14.10 -0.42 4.43
C SER A 34 -13.75 0.59 5.53
N THR A 35 -14.74 0.93 6.36
CA THR A 35 -14.56 1.84 7.49
C THR A 35 -14.63 1.04 8.79
N GLN A 36 -13.57 1.11 9.58
CA GLN A 36 -13.50 0.47 10.90
C GLN A 36 -13.89 1.44 12.02
N SER A 37 -13.54 2.73 11.86
CA SER A 37 -13.89 3.79 12.81
C SER A 37 -14.01 5.15 12.10
N GLY A 38 -14.71 6.09 12.73
CA GLY A 38 -15.01 7.40 12.16
C GLY A 38 -16.18 7.36 11.16
N THR A 39 -16.24 8.35 10.28
CA THR A 39 -17.21 8.47 9.19
C THR A 39 -16.51 8.21 7.86
N GLY A 40 -16.91 7.14 7.18
CA GLY A 40 -16.39 6.75 5.87
C GLY A 40 -16.91 7.60 4.71
N PRO A 41 -16.44 7.32 3.48
CA PRO A 41 -16.86 8.03 2.30
C PRO A 41 -18.30 7.66 1.89
N ALA A 42 -18.87 8.45 0.97
CA ALA A 42 -20.24 8.24 0.50
C ALA A 42 -20.40 6.93 -0.30
N GLN A 43 -19.37 6.56 -1.08
CA GLN A 43 -19.34 5.32 -1.86
C GLN A 43 -18.25 4.40 -1.30
N THR A 44 -18.64 3.18 -0.91
CA THR A 44 -17.73 2.16 -0.37
C THR A 44 -17.31 1.13 -1.42
N GLY A 45 -17.85 1.22 -2.62
CA GLY A 45 -17.27 0.59 -3.79
C GLY A 45 -17.90 1.10 -5.08
N PHE A 46 -17.09 1.17 -6.12
CA PHE A 46 -17.41 1.86 -7.37
C PHE A 46 -16.58 1.29 -8.51
N GLU A 47 -17.03 1.47 -9.73
CA GLU A 47 -16.25 1.19 -10.95
C GLU A 47 -15.33 2.37 -11.23
N LEU A 48 -14.11 2.10 -11.69
CA LEU A 48 -13.14 3.14 -12.05
C LEU A 48 -12.39 2.72 -13.32
N GLN A 49 -12.62 3.43 -14.43
CA GLN A 49 -11.94 3.18 -15.70
C GLN A 49 -10.49 3.65 -15.65
N THR A 50 -9.68 3.20 -16.62
CA THR A 50 -8.28 3.62 -16.74
C THR A 50 -8.15 5.14 -16.85
N GLY A 51 -7.32 5.71 -15.98
CA GLY A 51 -7.06 7.15 -15.87
C GLY A 51 -8.09 7.92 -15.06
N GLU A 52 -9.14 7.29 -14.53
CA GLU A 52 -10.14 7.96 -13.70
C GLU A 52 -9.68 8.09 -12.25
N THR A 53 -10.13 9.18 -11.62
CA THR A 53 -9.96 9.45 -10.19
C THR A 53 -11.32 9.77 -9.58
N LEU A 54 -11.67 9.08 -8.49
CA LEU A 54 -12.82 9.42 -7.67
C LEU A 54 -12.38 10.23 -6.44
N ASN A 55 -12.90 11.44 -6.31
CA ASN A 55 -12.65 12.32 -5.18
C ASN A 55 -13.74 12.14 -4.12
N GLN A 56 -13.36 11.69 -2.92
CA GLN A 56 -14.26 11.58 -1.78
C GLN A 56 -13.63 12.17 -0.52
N THR A 57 -14.40 12.20 0.56
CA THR A 57 -13.95 12.67 1.87
C THR A 57 -14.32 11.69 2.96
N VAL A 58 -13.53 11.69 4.03
CA VAL A 58 -13.73 10.93 5.25
C VAL A 58 -13.57 11.86 6.45
N SER A 59 -13.96 11.41 7.65
CA SER A 59 -13.72 12.20 8.86
C SER A 59 -12.24 12.24 9.27
N GLU A 60 -11.86 13.27 10.02
CA GLU A 60 -10.47 13.47 10.48
C GLU A 60 -9.95 12.32 11.39
N ASP A 61 -10.84 11.52 12.01
CA ASP A 61 -10.52 10.31 12.80
C ASP A 61 -10.75 9.00 12.05
N TRP A 62 -10.94 9.06 10.73
CA TRP A 62 -11.27 7.87 9.96
C TRP A 62 -10.17 6.82 10.08
N GLN A 63 -10.61 5.59 10.30
CA GLN A 63 -9.78 4.39 10.23
C GLN A 63 -10.43 3.43 9.25
N GLY A 64 -9.68 2.98 8.27
CA GLY A 64 -10.23 2.16 7.22
C GLY A 64 -9.19 1.65 6.24
N ARG A 65 -9.70 0.95 5.23
CA ARG A 65 -8.90 0.28 4.21
C ARG A 65 -9.45 0.57 2.83
N VAL A 66 -8.56 0.69 1.86
CA VAL A 66 -8.86 0.80 0.43
C VAL A 66 -8.16 -0.33 -0.31
N TRP A 67 -8.86 -0.98 -1.24
CA TRP A 67 -8.29 -2.03 -2.11
C TRP A 67 -8.91 -2.01 -3.50
N GLY A 68 -8.26 -2.69 -4.44
CA GLY A 68 -8.74 -2.84 -5.82
C GLY A 68 -9.34 -4.22 -6.04
N ARG A 69 -10.48 -4.28 -6.74
CA ARG A 69 -11.09 -5.53 -7.22
C ARG A 69 -10.93 -5.64 -8.72
N THR A 70 -10.68 -6.85 -9.21
CA THR A 70 -10.48 -7.12 -10.64
C THR A 70 -11.57 -8.00 -11.23
N ASN A 71 -11.83 -7.79 -12.53
CA ASN A 71 -12.70 -8.63 -13.35
C ASN A 71 -14.06 -8.91 -12.67
N CYS A 72 -14.79 -7.83 -12.39
CA CYS A 72 -16.07 -7.89 -11.69
C CYS A 72 -17.25 -7.87 -12.65
N SER A 73 -18.32 -8.59 -12.29
CA SER A 73 -19.63 -8.45 -12.92
C SER A 73 -20.76 -8.44 -11.89
N PHE A 74 -21.57 -7.38 -11.91
CA PHE A 74 -22.65 -7.13 -10.96
C PHE A 74 -24.01 -7.13 -11.65
N ASN A 75 -25.07 -7.37 -10.87
CA ASN A 75 -26.44 -7.12 -11.33
C ASN A 75 -26.69 -5.60 -11.53
N SER A 76 -27.83 -5.26 -12.13
CA SER A 76 -28.08 -3.87 -12.58
C SER A 76 -28.13 -2.81 -11.46
N ASP A 77 -28.38 -3.22 -10.21
CA ASP A 77 -28.38 -2.31 -9.06
C ASP A 77 -27.11 -2.42 -8.19
N GLY A 78 -26.16 -3.28 -8.56
CA GLY A 78 -24.91 -3.48 -7.84
C GLY A 78 -25.06 -4.17 -6.47
N SER A 79 -26.23 -4.74 -6.17
CA SER A 79 -26.47 -5.40 -4.88
C SER A 79 -25.89 -6.81 -4.78
N ALA A 80 -25.62 -7.46 -5.91
CA ALA A 80 -25.09 -8.81 -5.97
C ALA A 80 -24.29 -9.06 -7.26
N ALA A 81 -23.64 -10.22 -7.34
CA ALA A 81 -23.02 -10.71 -8.56
C ALA A 81 -24.05 -10.83 -9.69
N GLU A 82 -23.62 -10.64 -10.94
CA GLU A 82 -24.47 -10.79 -12.13
C GLU A 82 -25.14 -12.18 -12.20
N SER A 83 -24.44 -13.21 -11.72
CA SER A 83 -24.94 -14.59 -11.60
C SER A 83 -26.10 -14.76 -10.59
N GLY A 84 -26.35 -13.75 -9.76
CA GLY A 84 -27.35 -13.73 -8.69
C GLY A 84 -26.88 -14.31 -7.34
N SER A 85 -25.68 -14.89 -7.25
CA SER A 85 -25.12 -15.36 -5.97
C SER A 85 -23.59 -15.56 -6.03
N GLY A 86 -22.93 -15.49 -4.87
CA GLY A 86 -21.49 -15.68 -4.74
C GLY A 86 -20.69 -14.43 -5.08
N ARG A 87 -19.42 -14.63 -5.48
CA ARG A 87 -18.51 -13.54 -5.84
C ARG A 87 -18.93 -12.86 -7.14
N ALA A 88 -18.79 -11.54 -7.17
CA ALA A 88 -18.91 -10.73 -8.38
C ALA A 88 -17.55 -10.54 -9.05
N CYS A 89 -16.47 -10.49 -8.27
CA CYS A 89 -15.11 -10.21 -8.73
C CYS A 89 -14.19 -11.43 -8.69
N LEU A 90 -13.17 -11.45 -9.55
CA LEU A 90 -12.12 -12.48 -9.56
C LEU A 90 -11.22 -12.37 -8.32
N SER A 91 -10.82 -11.16 -7.93
CA SER A 91 -10.01 -10.88 -6.74
C SER A 91 -10.57 -9.71 -5.95
N GLY A 92 -10.37 -9.72 -4.62
CA GLY A 92 -10.80 -8.65 -3.72
C GLY A 92 -12.33 -8.51 -3.52
N ASP A 93 -13.13 -9.47 -3.98
CA ASP A 93 -14.60 -9.43 -3.89
C ASP A 93 -15.07 -9.13 -2.46
N CYS A 94 -16.17 -8.39 -2.29
CA CYS A 94 -16.66 -8.03 -0.96
C CYS A 94 -18.08 -8.54 -0.72
N ASN A 95 -18.24 -9.86 -0.89
CA ASN A 95 -19.49 -10.60 -0.78
C ASN A 95 -20.50 -10.29 -1.90
N GLY A 96 -19.99 -10.17 -3.13
CA GLY A 96 -20.75 -10.01 -4.37
C GLY A 96 -21.38 -8.63 -4.58
N ALA A 97 -21.31 -7.72 -3.62
CA ALA A 97 -21.89 -6.38 -3.72
C ALA A 97 -20.89 -5.36 -4.30
N LEU A 98 -21.38 -4.42 -5.10
CA LEU A 98 -20.57 -3.31 -5.59
C LEU A 98 -20.12 -2.41 -4.43
N ASN A 99 -21.06 -2.01 -3.56
CA ASN A 99 -20.77 -1.24 -2.36
C ASN A 99 -20.36 -2.17 -1.22
N CYS A 100 -19.08 -2.16 -0.86
CA CYS A 100 -18.54 -3.06 0.14
C CYS A 100 -19.06 -2.74 1.56
N GLN A 101 -19.47 -3.79 2.27
CA GLN A 101 -19.86 -3.74 3.69
C GLN A 101 -18.89 -4.54 4.59
N VAL A 102 -18.03 -5.33 3.95
CA VAL A 102 -16.99 -6.15 4.56
C VAL A 102 -15.67 -5.88 3.84
N GLY A 103 -14.55 -6.34 4.41
CA GLY A 103 -13.27 -6.34 3.72
C GLY A 103 -13.29 -7.20 2.45
N GLY A 104 -12.32 -6.99 1.57
CA GLY A 104 -12.17 -7.80 0.36
C GLY A 104 -11.73 -9.23 0.68
N ASP A 105 -12.22 -10.17 -0.11
CA ASP A 105 -11.79 -11.56 -0.13
C ASP A 105 -10.31 -11.63 -0.52
N VAL A 106 -9.54 -12.35 0.29
CA VAL A 106 -8.10 -12.60 0.05
C VAL A 106 -7.88 -13.45 -1.21
N PRO A 107 -6.80 -13.22 -1.97
CA PRO A 107 -5.70 -12.28 -1.72
C PRO A 107 -6.02 -10.85 -2.13
N VAL A 108 -5.58 -9.88 -1.33
CA VAL A 108 -5.84 -8.46 -1.61
C VAL A 108 -4.74 -7.55 -1.08
N SER A 109 -4.21 -6.68 -1.95
CA SER A 109 -3.32 -5.59 -1.55
C SER A 109 -4.12 -4.48 -0.87
N LEU A 110 -3.69 -4.02 0.30
CA LEU A 110 -4.41 -3.02 1.10
C LEU A 110 -3.62 -1.72 1.22
N ALA A 111 -4.32 -0.59 1.14
CA ALA A 111 -3.89 0.67 1.74
C ALA A 111 -4.66 0.88 3.04
N GLU A 112 -3.96 0.93 4.17
CA GLU A 112 -4.55 1.05 5.51
C GLU A 112 -4.28 2.45 6.09
N PHE A 113 -5.26 2.98 6.81
CA PHE A 113 -5.19 4.33 7.38
C PHE A 113 -5.75 4.38 8.80
N ALA A 114 -5.10 5.16 9.66
CA ALA A 114 -5.64 5.67 10.91
C ALA A 114 -5.26 7.15 11.07
N LEU A 115 -6.18 8.05 10.71
CA LEU A 115 -5.87 9.48 10.47
C LEU A 115 -5.66 10.33 11.75
N ASP A 116 -6.43 10.09 12.80
CA ASP A 116 -6.21 10.71 14.12
C ASP A 116 -6.83 9.84 15.21
N VAL A 117 -5.99 9.03 15.84
CA VAL A 117 -6.35 8.15 16.96
C VAL A 117 -6.31 8.88 18.32
N GLY A 118 -6.07 10.19 18.32
CA GLY A 118 -6.11 11.06 19.50
C GLY A 118 -4.74 11.36 20.12
N ASP A 119 -3.65 10.98 19.43
CA ASP A 119 -2.26 11.31 19.79
C ASP A 119 -1.64 12.37 18.86
N GLY A 120 -2.38 12.84 17.85
CA GLY A 120 -1.94 13.86 16.91
C GLY A 120 -1.16 13.33 15.71
N ASN A 121 -1.13 12.01 15.51
CA ASN A 121 -0.48 11.36 14.38
C ASN A 121 -1.49 10.67 13.45
N THR A 122 -1.16 10.68 12.17
CA THR A 122 -1.70 9.76 11.17
C THR A 122 -0.76 8.58 11.01
N TYR A 123 -1.32 7.38 11.00
CA TYR A 123 -0.65 6.13 10.65
C TYR A 123 -1.22 5.61 9.33
N TYR A 124 -0.35 5.14 8.45
CA TYR A 124 -0.76 4.53 7.20
C TYR A 124 0.31 3.59 6.68
N ASP A 125 -0.12 2.66 5.84
CA ASP A 125 0.75 1.65 5.28
C ASP A 125 0.13 0.97 4.06
N ILE A 126 1.01 0.36 3.27
CA ILE A 126 0.62 -0.65 2.29
C ILE A 126 0.78 -2.00 2.97
N SER A 127 -0.26 -2.83 2.90
CA SER A 127 -0.29 -4.11 3.61
C SER A 127 -0.59 -5.26 2.67
N LEU A 128 0.32 -6.25 2.67
CA LEU A 128 0.19 -7.52 1.97
C LEU A 128 0.02 -8.69 2.95
N VAL A 129 -0.37 -8.40 4.20
CA VAL A 129 -0.70 -9.43 5.21
C VAL A 129 -1.83 -10.33 4.71
N ASP A 130 -2.78 -9.75 3.98
CA ASP A 130 -3.94 -10.41 3.37
C ASP A 130 -3.67 -10.88 1.93
N GLY A 131 -2.41 -10.85 1.48
CA GLY A 131 -2.00 -11.24 0.14
C GLY A 131 -1.75 -10.06 -0.79
N TYR A 132 -1.59 -10.37 -2.07
CA TYR A 132 -1.32 -9.41 -3.14
C TYR A 132 -2.24 -9.68 -4.33
N ASN A 133 -2.82 -8.64 -4.92
CA ASN A 133 -3.53 -8.77 -6.20
C ASN A 133 -3.12 -7.69 -7.20
N ILE A 134 -3.23 -6.40 -6.84
CA ILE A 134 -2.93 -5.27 -7.73
C ILE A 134 -1.85 -4.40 -7.04
N PRO A 135 -0.90 -3.82 -7.79
CA PRO A 135 0.03 -2.84 -7.26
C PRO A 135 -0.67 -1.55 -6.85
N LEU A 136 -0.19 -0.90 -5.80
CA LEU A 136 -0.74 0.37 -5.33
C LEU A 136 0.33 1.27 -4.71
N ALA A 137 0.04 2.56 -4.70
CA ALA A 137 0.79 3.57 -3.96
C ALA A 137 -0.16 4.40 -3.09
N ILE A 138 0.40 4.99 -2.03
CA ILE A 138 -0.28 5.99 -1.19
C ILE A 138 0.42 7.32 -1.40
N VAL A 139 -0.34 8.35 -1.72
CA VAL A 139 0.17 9.70 -2.00
C VAL A 139 -0.44 10.67 -1.00
N LEU A 140 0.43 11.41 -0.29
CA LEU A 140 0.01 12.41 0.68
C LEU A 140 -0.68 13.61 0.01
N GLN A 141 -1.81 14.05 0.57
CA GLN A 141 -2.52 15.26 0.16
C GLN A 141 -2.50 16.30 1.30
N PRO A 142 -1.60 17.31 1.26
CA PRO A 142 -1.32 18.18 2.41
C PRO A 142 -2.38 19.25 2.72
N LEU A 143 -3.44 19.40 1.90
CA LEU A 143 -4.61 20.25 2.20
C LEU A 143 -4.31 21.73 2.56
N ASP A 144 -3.38 22.38 1.86
CA ASP A 144 -2.94 23.75 2.17
C ASP A 144 -2.43 23.93 3.62
N ASN A 145 -2.08 22.82 4.31
CA ASN A 145 -1.50 22.84 5.64
C ASN A 145 0.02 22.99 5.52
N ALA A 146 0.50 24.21 5.77
CA ALA A 146 1.92 24.56 5.66
C ALA A 146 2.88 23.59 6.40
N THR A 147 2.44 22.98 7.52
CA THR A 147 3.29 22.02 8.25
C THR A 147 3.44 20.70 7.50
N LEU A 148 2.38 20.27 6.81
CA LEU A 148 2.38 19.06 5.99
C LEU A 148 3.04 19.30 4.62
N GLU A 149 2.91 20.51 4.07
CA GLU A 149 3.59 20.93 2.83
C GLU A 149 5.12 20.97 2.97
N ASP A 150 5.62 21.25 4.18
CA ASP A 150 7.05 21.26 4.48
C ASP A 150 7.66 19.84 4.58
N ILE A 151 6.84 18.79 4.60
CA ILE A 151 7.30 17.40 4.62
C ILE A 151 7.75 17.02 3.20
N PRO A 152 9.02 16.62 2.98
CA PRO A 152 9.48 16.14 1.70
C PRO A 152 8.63 14.95 1.22
N PRO A 153 7.96 15.03 0.06
CA PRO A 153 6.99 14.01 -0.34
C PRO A 153 7.65 12.68 -0.73
N ASN A 154 8.96 12.67 -0.98
CA ASN A 154 9.72 11.43 -1.17
C ASN A 154 9.89 10.59 0.10
N LEU A 155 9.53 11.13 1.27
CA LEU A 155 9.56 10.42 2.54
C LEU A 155 8.20 9.81 2.92
N THR A 156 7.13 10.18 2.22
CA THR A 156 5.77 9.87 2.68
C THR A 156 4.94 9.07 1.69
N ASN A 157 5.40 8.90 0.45
CA ASN A 157 4.55 8.36 -0.62
C ASN A 157 5.03 6.95 -1.03
N PRO A 158 4.71 5.89 -0.25
CA PRO A 158 5.14 4.54 -0.56
C PRO A 158 4.45 3.99 -1.81
N SER A 159 5.16 3.11 -2.52
CA SER A 159 4.64 2.34 -3.65
C SER A 159 5.05 0.87 -3.52
N CYS A 160 4.14 -0.03 -3.87
CA CYS A 160 4.40 -1.46 -3.97
C CYS A 160 4.02 -1.98 -5.36
N GLN A 161 5.04 -2.43 -6.10
CA GLN A 161 4.95 -2.98 -7.44
C GLN A 161 5.41 -4.46 -7.42
N GLY A 162 4.45 -5.37 -7.30
CA GLY A 162 4.66 -6.83 -7.28
C GLY A 162 4.13 -7.56 -8.52
N THR A 163 3.60 -6.85 -9.51
CA THR A 163 3.04 -7.44 -10.74
C THR A 163 4.08 -7.41 -11.85
N ASP A 164 4.32 -8.57 -12.43
CA ASP A 164 5.14 -8.75 -13.62
C ASP A 164 4.55 -7.98 -14.83
N GLY A 165 5.42 -7.49 -15.71
CA GLY A 165 5.04 -6.65 -16.86
C GLY A 165 4.63 -5.20 -16.52
N LEU A 166 4.43 -4.87 -15.23
CA LEU A 166 4.16 -3.51 -14.76
C LEU A 166 5.35 -2.87 -14.00
N LEU A 167 6.42 -3.63 -13.79
CA LEU A 167 7.65 -3.12 -13.17
C LEU A 167 8.45 -2.28 -14.19
N ALA A 168 8.72 -1.01 -13.86
CA ALA A 168 9.59 -0.17 -14.68
C ALA A 168 11.06 -0.67 -14.66
N PRO A 169 11.89 -0.40 -15.68
CA PRO A 169 13.27 -0.89 -15.74
C PRO A 169 14.16 -0.38 -14.58
N GLN A 170 15.24 -1.08 -14.27
CA GLN A 170 16.24 -0.61 -13.29
C GLN A 170 16.81 0.76 -13.72
N GLY A 171 17.04 1.65 -12.75
CA GLY A 171 17.44 3.03 -13.01
C GLY A 171 16.32 3.94 -13.55
N TYR A 172 15.06 3.48 -13.56
CA TYR A 172 13.92 4.28 -14.04
C TYR A 172 13.81 5.62 -13.29
N ASN A 173 13.69 6.69 -14.07
CA ASN A 173 13.46 8.04 -13.58
C ASN A 173 12.19 8.60 -14.24
N PRO A 174 11.08 8.75 -13.51
CA PRO A 174 9.82 9.23 -14.08
C PRO A 174 9.81 10.72 -14.38
N TYR A 175 10.64 11.53 -13.70
CA TYR A 175 10.50 12.99 -13.67
C TYR A 175 10.73 13.74 -15.00
N PRO A 176 11.52 13.24 -15.97
CA PRO A 176 11.59 13.86 -17.30
C PRO A 176 10.27 13.82 -18.07
N GLU A 177 9.48 12.76 -17.90
CA GLU A 177 8.20 12.55 -18.59
C GLU A 177 7.00 12.98 -17.72
N PHE A 178 7.09 12.71 -16.42
CA PHE A 178 6.08 12.99 -15.41
C PHE A 178 6.68 13.89 -14.32
N PRO A 179 6.72 15.23 -14.52
CA PRO A 179 7.34 16.16 -13.57
C PRO A 179 6.74 16.11 -12.17
N ASN A 180 5.47 15.71 -12.06
CA ASN A 180 4.80 15.39 -10.80
C ASN A 180 4.39 13.92 -10.85
N PHE A 181 5.22 13.05 -10.28
CA PHE A 181 4.98 11.60 -10.23
C PHE A 181 4.67 11.19 -8.80
N LEU A 182 3.48 10.64 -8.56
CA LEU A 182 3.00 10.23 -7.22
C LEU A 182 3.20 11.33 -6.15
N GLY A 183 2.89 12.59 -6.49
CA GLY A 183 3.05 13.73 -5.58
C GLY A 183 4.50 14.15 -5.32
N THR A 184 5.47 13.59 -6.04
CA THR A 184 6.90 13.89 -5.92
C THR A 184 7.46 14.50 -7.21
N ASN A 185 8.70 15.00 -7.15
CA ASN A 185 9.35 15.66 -8.30
C ASN A 185 10.88 15.46 -8.26
N SER A 186 11.60 15.94 -9.28
CA SER A 186 13.06 15.82 -9.38
C SER A 186 13.86 16.52 -8.26
N SER A 187 13.22 17.38 -7.44
CA SER A 187 13.85 17.95 -6.24
C SER A 187 13.76 17.01 -5.03
N PHE A 188 12.73 16.18 -4.98
CA PHE A 188 12.45 15.20 -3.96
C PHE A 188 12.06 13.88 -4.65
N PRO A 189 13.02 13.16 -5.26
CA PRO A 189 12.73 11.95 -6.00
C PRO A 189 12.42 10.78 -5.06
N LEU A 190 11.49 9.91 -5.44
CA LEU A 190 11.19 8.69 -4.71
C LEU A 190 12.39 7.74 -4.71
N PRO A 191 12.76 7.14 -3.57
CA PRO A 191 13.82 6.15 -3.50
C PRO A 191 13.30 4.79 -4.00
N PHE A 192 13.38 4.56 -5.31
CA PHE A 192 12.99 3.29 -5.90
C PHE A 192 14.00 2.18 -5.66
N ASP A 193 13.50 0.96 -5.42
CA ASP A 193 14.31 -0.26 -5.46
C ASP A 193 15.09 -0.37 -6.78
N GLN A 194 16.35 -0.81 -6.67
CA GLN A 194 17.25 -1.07 -7.80
C GLN A 194 17.64 -2.54 -7.91
N SER A 195 17.22 -3.39 -6.97
CA SER A 195 17.69 -4.77 -6.85
C SER A 195 16.80 -5.78 -7.56
N VAL A 196 15.51 -5.53 -7.65
CA VAL A 196 14.54 -6.46 -8.26
C VAL A 196 14.70 -6.45 -9.77
N ASP A 197 14.79 -7.61 -10.39
CA ASP A 197 14.80 -7.77 -11.85
C ASP A 197 13.53 -8.50 -12.32
N GLU A 198 13.42 -8.70 -13.64
CA GLU A 198 12.28 -9.39 -14.26
C GLU A 198 12.16 -10.86 -13.78
N GLU A 199 13.29 -11.51 -13.47
CA GLU A 199 13.29 -12.87 -12.92
C GLU A 199 12.72 -12.89 -11.49
N THR A 200 13.16 -11.97 -10.64
CA THR A 200 12.68 -11.86 -9.26
C THR A 200 11.19 -11.47 -9.22
N ILE A 201 10.77 -10.50 -10.04
CA ILE A 201 9.37 -10.04 -10.02
C ILE A 201 8.39 -11.06 -10.59
N SER A 202 8.82 -11.92 -11.53
CA SER A 202 7.96 -12.98 -12.06
C SER A 202 7.87 -14.16 -11.09
N THR A 203 8.87 -14.38 -10.24
CA THR A 203 8.97 -15.61 -9.40
C THR A 203 8.72 -15.41 -7.91
N TRP A 204 8.64 -14.18 -7.39
CA TRP A 204 8.54 -13.93 -5.96
C TRP A 204 7.35 -14.60 -5.26
N CYS A 205 6.21 -14.78 -5.96
CA CYS A 205 5.06 -15.48 -5.42
C CYS A 205 5.24 -17.01 -5.56
N PRO A 206 5.30 -17.78 -4.47
CA PRO A 206 5.37 -19.24 -4.54
C PRO A 206 4.18 -19.86 -5.28
N TRP A 207 4.41 -20.97 -5.99
CA TRP A 207 3.37 -21.62 -6.82
C TRP A 207 2.14 -22.04 -6.01
N ASP A 208 2.33 -22.55 -4.80
CA ASP A 208 1.25 -22.98 -3.91
C ASP A 208 0.42 -21.81 -3.36
N LEU A 209 0.98 -20.60 -3.36
CA LEU A 209 0.33 -19.38 -2.92
C LEU A 209 -0.34 -18.60 -4.05
N GLN A 210 -0.12 -18.95 -5.31
CA GLN A 210 -0.87 -18.36 -6.42
C GLN A 210 -2.36 -18.71 -6.34
N GLN A 211 -3.21 -17.79 -6.76
CA GLN A 211 -4.66 -17.97 -6.83
C GLN A 211 -5.02 -19.05 -7.85
N ASP A 212 -4.41 -18.98 -9.03
CA ASP A 212 -4.63 -19.92 -10.12
C ASP A 212 -3.32 -20.62 -10.51
N PRO A 213 -2.83 -21.57 -9.69
CA PRO A 213 -1.55 -22.22 -9.96
C PRO A 213 -1.68 -23.23 -11.12
N PRO A 214 -0.64 -23.41 -11.95
CA PRO A 214 -0.66 -24.36 -13.05
C PRO A 214 -0.78 -25.78 -12.54
N THR A 215 -1.21 -26.70 -13.41
CA THR A 215 -1.34 -28.11 -13.03
C THR A 215 0.03 -28.66 -12.62
N LYS A 216 0.09 -29.29 -11.44
CA LYS A 216 1.32 -29.86 -10.88
C LYS A 216 1.94 -30.89 -11.85
N PRO A 217 3.25 -30.82 -12.16
CA PRO A 217 3.91 -31.85 -12.95
C PRO A 217 3.87 -33.22 -12.27
N GLY A 218 3.80 -34.29 -13.08
CA GLY A 218 4.02 -35.72 -12.76
C GLY A 218 3.80 -36.18 -11.31
N ASP A 219 4.77 -35.89 -10.44
CA ASP A 219 4.86 -36.39 -9.05
C ASP A 219 4.09 -35.53 -8.02
N GLY A 220 3.32 -34.53 -8.44
CA GLY A 220 2.49 -33.72 -7.55
C GLY A 220 3.28 -32.68 -6.72
N VAL A 221 4.53 -32.40 -7.10
CA VAL A 221 5.42 -31.40 -6.49
C VAL A 221 5.82 -30.39 -7.57
N TYR A 222 5.76 -29.10 -7.27
CA TYR A 222 6.33 -28.08 -8.17
C TYR A 222 7.87 -28.18 -8.11
N PRO A 223 8.55 -28.46 -9.23
CA PRO A 223 10.01 -28.50 -9.24
C PRO A 223 10.54 -27.08 -9.06
N TYR A 224 11.33 -26.87 -8.01
CA TYR A 224 12.13 -25.67 -7.80
C TYR A 224 13.60 -25.99 -8.07
N PRO A 225 14.37 -25.14 -8.81
CA PRO A 225 13.96 -23.87 -9.44
C PRO A 225 13.24 -24.05 -10.80
N ASP A 226 12.50 -23.02 -11.20
CA ASP A 226 11.37 -22.94 -12.16
C ASP A 226 11.58 -23.46 -13.60
N ALA A 227 11.77 -24.76 -13.78
CA ALA A 227 12.16 -25.31 -15.07
C ALA A 227 11.02 -25.70 -16.05
N SER A 228 9.74 -25.29 -15.92
CA SER A 228 8.70 -25.89 -16.81
C SER A 228 7.52 -25.04 -17.36
N PRO A 229 6.72 -24.22 -16.63
CA PRO A 229 5.72 -23.37 -17.30
C PRO A 229 5.94 -21.86 -17.11
N GLU A 230 5.65 -21.10 -18.18
CA GLU A 230 5.58 -19.62 -18.15
C GLU A 230 4.51 -19.19 -17.14
N ARG A 231 4.88 -18.26 -16.25
CA ARG A 231 3.97 -17.74 -15.23
C ARG A 231 2.97 -16.78 -15.88
N PRO A 232 1.68 -16.83 -15.51
CA PRO A 232 0.73 -15.81 -15.93
C PRO A 232 1.19 -14.43 -15.43
N LEU A 233 1.13 -13.43 -16.31
CA LEU A 233 1.50 -12.04 -15.96
C LEU A 233 0.71 -11.49 -14.77
N PHE A 234 -0.55 -11.90 -14.64
CA PHE A 234 -1.41 -11.54 -13.51
C PHE A 234 -1.93 -12.80 -12.82
N ASN A 235 -1.47 -13.04 -11.60
CA ASN A 235 -1.98 -14.07 -10.72
C ASN A 235 -1.85 -13.62 -9.26
N PRO A 236 -2.97 -13.28 -8.61
CA PRO A 236 -2.94 -12.86 -7.21
C PRO A 236 -2.26 -13.90 -6.31
N CYS A 237 -1.57 -13.42 -5.29
CA CYS A 237 -0.76 -14.22 -4.39
C CYS A 237 -1.34 -14.21 -2.97
N PHE A 238 -1.81 -15.36 -2.50
CA PHE A 238 -2.19 -15.54 -1.10
C PHE A 238 -0.98 -15.33 -0.18
N SER A 239 -1.21 -14.67 0.95
CA SER A 239 -0.27 -14.78 2.06
C SER A 239 -0.32 -16.19 2.66
N ALA A 240 0.71 -16.55 3.43
CA ALA A 240 0.73 -17.83 4.14
C ALA A 240 -0.50 -17.98 5.06
N CYS A 241 -0.89 -16.92 5.79
CA CYS A 241 -2.07 -16.93 6.64
C CYS A 241 -3.35 -17.15 5.83
N ALA A 242 -3.52 -16.38 4.74
CA ALA A 242 -4.69 -16.47 3.88
C ALA A 242 -4.86 -17.86 3.25
N LYS A 243 -3.75 -18.54 2.92
CA LYS A 243 -3.77 -19.88 2.34
C LYS A 243 -4.00 -20.99 3.37
N ASN A 244 -3.25 -20.96 4.46
CA ASN A 244 -3.10 -22.12 5.34
C ASN A 244 -3.95 -22.03 6.61
N ASN A 245 -4.32 -20.80 7.01
CA ASN A 245 -5.04 -20.49 8.24
C ASN A 245 -4.42 -21.14 9.50
N GLN A 246 -3.08 -21.24 9.53
CA GLN A 246 -2.35 -21.81 10.67
C GLN A 246 -1.98 -20.72 11.69
N PRO A 247 -1.96 -21.03 13.00
CA PRO A 247 -1.62 -20.05 14.04
C PRO A 247 -0.26 -19.37 13.85
N GLU A 248 0.74 -20.11 13.37
CA GLU A 248 2.08 -19.60 13.07
C GLU A 248 2.11 -18.63 11.89
N ASP A 249 1.32 -18.88 10.85
CA ASP A 249 1.25 -18.01 9.67
C ASP A 249 0.42 -16.74 9.96
N CYS A 250 -0.62 -16.89 10.78
CA CYS A 250 -1.53 -15.80 11.16
C CYS A 250 -1.10 -15.07 12.44
N CYS A 251 0.02 -15.48 13.05
CA CYS A 251 0.52 -14.92 14.31
C CYS A 251 -0.53 -14.91 15.45
N THR A 252 -1.29 -15.99 15.61
CA THR A 252 -2.33 -16.10 16.66
C THR A 252 -1.96 -17.09 17.75
N GLY A 253 -2.71 -17.07 18.86
CA GLY A 253 -2.49 -17.99 19.98
C GLY A 253 -1.09 -17.84 20.57
N GLN A 254 -0.30 -18.93 20.57
CA GLN A 254 1.07 -18.92 21.08
C GLN A 254 2.04 -18.08 20.24
N TYR A 255 1.68 -17.77 18.99
CA TYR A 255 2.47 -16.96 18.07
C TYR A 255 2.10 -15.47 18.12
N ASN A 256 1.20 -15.04 19.01
CA ASN A 256 0.74 -13.65 19.12
C ASN A 256 1.76 -12.73 19.83
N SER A 257 3.02 -12.78 19.40
CA SER A 257 4.04 -11.81 19.77
C SER A 257 5.13 -11.74 18.70
N PRO A 258 5.82 -10.60 18.54
CA PRO A 258 6.95 -10.49 17.60
C PRO A 258 8.08 -11.48 17.86
N SER A 259 8.27 -11.90 19.12
CA SER A 259 9.29 -12.90 19.48
C SER A 259 8.88 -14.34 19.11
N ALA A 260 7.58 -14.60 18.96
CA ALA A 260 7.05 -15.94 18.74
C ALA A 260 6.67 -16.18 17.27
N CYS A 261 6.10 -15.17 16.58
CA CYS A 261 5.80 -15.27 15.15
C CYS A 261 7.04 -14.99 14.31
N GLN A 262 7.40 -15.90 13.42
CA GLN A 262 8.52 -15.73 12.51
C GLN A 262 8.00 -15.40 11.10
N PRO A 263 8.71 -14.58 10.32
CA PRO A 263 8.31 -14.32 8.94
C PRO A 263 8.30 -15.61 8.12
N SER A 264 7.26 -15.78 7.31
CA SER A 264 7.14 -16.90 6.37
C SER A 264 8.06 -16.71 5.14
N GLU A 265 8.12 -17.70 4.25
CA GLU A 265 8.77 -17.53 2.94
C GLU A 265 8.09 -16.43 2.13
N TYR A 266 6.76 -16.43 2.07
CA TYR A 266 5.97 -15.36 1.48
C TYR A 266 6.37 -13.98 2.01
N SER A 267 6.47 -13.85 3.35
CA SER A 267 6.77 -12.58 3.99
C SER A 267 8.16 -12.05 3.61
N ARG A 268 9.16 -12.95 3.52
CA ARG A 268 10.50 -12.60 3.04
C ARG A 268 10.48 -12.17 1.58
N ASN A 269 9.75 -12.89 0.72
CA ASN A 269 9.65 -12.56 -0.70
C ASN A 269 8.94 -11.22 -0.93
N VAL A 270 7.88 -10.93 -0.17
CA VAL A 270 7.23 -9.61 -0.16
C VAL A 270 8.23 -8.52 0.16
N LYS A 271 9.08 -8.69 1.18
CA LYS A 271 10.09 -7.67 1.51
C LYS A 271 11.16 -7.47 0.45
N THR A 272 11.41 -8.47 -0.39
CA THR A 272 12.26 -8.31 -1.58
C THR A 272 11.59 -7.40 -2.61
N VAL A 273 10.31 -7.63 -2.93
CA VAL A 273 9.62 -6.91 -4.02
C VAL A 273 8.94 -5.61 -3.60
N CYS A 274 8.50 -5.50 -2.34
CA CYS A 274 7.83 -4.33 -1.75
C CYS A 274 8.41 -4.03 -0.36
N PRO A 275 9.61 -3.42 -0.27
CA PRO A 275 10.32 -3.23 0.99
C PRO A 275 9.56 -2.41 2.04
N ASP A 276 8.81 -1.39 1.62
CA ASP A 276 8.03 -0.51 2.49
C ASP A 276 6.66 -1.07 2.92
N ALA A 277 6.24 -2.24 2.41
CA ALA A 277 4.92 -2.82 2.70
C ALA A 277 4.96 -3.83 3.86
N TYR A 278 3.85 -3.96 4.59
CA TYR A 278 3.69 -5.02 5.58
C TYR A 278 3.65 -6.38 4.90
N SER A 279 4.51 -7.29 5.35
CA SER A 279 4.60 -8.66 4.81
C SER A 279 3.95 -9.73 5.69
N TYR A 280 3.70 -9.41 6.96
CA TYR A 280 2.99 -10.21 7.96
C TYR A 280 2.62 -9.35 9.19
N ALA A 281 1.88 -9.92 10.14
CA ALA A 281 1.24 -9.16 11.24
C ALA A 281 2.20 -8.39 12.17
N PHE A 282 3.46 -8.81 12.33
CA PHE A 282 4.43 -8.16 13.23
C PHE A 282 5.58 -7.45 12.48
N ASP A 283 5.30 -6.95 11.29
CA ASP A 283 6.26 -6.22 10.43
C ASP A 283 6.21 -4.69 10.60
N ASP A 284 5.94 -4.23 11.83
CA ASP A 284 5.59 -2.84 12.11
C ASP A 284 6.72 -1.85 11.86
N GLN A 285 7.92 -2.19 12.34
CA GLN A 285 9.10 -1.32 12.34
C GLN A 285 9.62 -0.95 10.94
N THR A 286 9.24 -1.70 9.91
CA THR A 286 9.73 -1.51 8.54
C THR A 286 8.63 -1.24 7.53
N SER A 287 7.40 -0.99 8.00
CA SER A 287 6.22 -0.90 7.13
C SER A 287 5.24 0.21 7.50
N THR A 288 5.35 0.79 8.70
CA THR A 288 4.42 1.86 9.16
C THR A 288 4.97 3.24 8.83
N PHE A 289 4.15 4.06 8.16
CA PHE A 289 4.41 5.49 8.01
C PHE A 289 3.64 6.28 9.07
N ILE A 290 4.32 7.27 9.65
CA ILE A 290 3.79 8.12 10.72
C ILE A 290 4.07 9.57 10.36
N ILE A 291 3.01 10.38 10.30
CA ILE A 291 3.07 11.82 10.03
C ILE A 291 2.11 12.57 10.96
N PRO A 292 2.18 13.91 11.08
CA PRO A 292 1.17 14.67 11.80
C PRO A 292 -0.24 14.45 11.23
N SER A 293 -1.23 14.40 12.11
CA SER A 293 -2.63 14.37 11.68
C SER A 293 -3.03 15.62 10.87
N GLY A 294 -4.04 15.46 10.02
CA GLY A 294 -4.63 16.55 9.23
C GLY A 294 -4.34 16.48 7.73
N ALA A 295 -3.67 15.42 7.27
CA ALA A 295 -3.48 15.14 5.86
C ALA A 295 -4.68 14.39 5.27
N GLY A 296 -4.97 14.65 3.98
CA GLY A 296 -5.71 13.72 3.13
C GLY A 296 -4.76 12.76 2.41
N PHE A 297 -5.33 11.82 1.68
CA PHE A 297 -4.56 10.83 0.91
C PHE A 297 -5.20 10.53 -0.43
N GLU A 298 -4.36 10.07 -1.35
CA GLU A 298 -4.75 9.46 -2.60
C GLU A 298 -4.19 8.03 -2.66
N VAL A 299 -5.03 7.07 -3.02
CA VAL A 299 -4.62 5.70 -3.32
C VAL A 299 -4.57 5.54 -4.84
N VAL A 300 -3.40 5.22 -5.37
CA VAL A 300 -3.17 5.07 -6.81
C VAL A 300 -2.93 3.60 -7.13
N PHE A 301 -3.85 2.96 -7.85
CA PHE A 301 -3.68 1.60 -8.34
C PHE A 301 -2.86 1.59 -9.63
N CYS A 302 -1.97 0.61 -9.77
CA CYS A 302 -0.96 0.54 -10.84
C CYS A 302 -0.18 1.86 -10.97
N PRO A 303 0.53 2.27 -9.90
CA PRO A 303 1.19 3.57 -9.83
C PRO A 303 2.30 3.77 -10.87
N GLY A 304 2.69 2.71 -11.58
CA GLY A 304 3.87 2.68 -12.44
C GLY A 304 5.16 2.71 -11.61
N GLY A 305 6.29 2.86 -12.29
CA GLY A 305 7.59 2.90 -11.62
C GLY A 305 7.93 1.58 -10.93
N ARG A 306 8.48 1.66 -9.72
CA ARG A 306 9.00 0.54 -8.94
C ARG A 306 8.59 0.69 -7.48
N SER A 307 8.75 -0.37 -6.69
CA SER A 307 8.53 -0.29 -5.24
C SER A 307 9.51 0.68 -4.58
N THR A 308 9.05 1.36 -3.53
CA THR A 308 9.87 2.29 -2.77
C THR A 308 10.66 1.60 -1.65
N THR A 309 11.72 2.27 -1.20
CA THR A 309 12.62 1.85 -0.12
C THR A 309 12.75 2.95 0.96
N ILE A 310 11.69 3.72 1.16
CA ILE A 310 11.70 4.92 2.00
C ILE A 310 12.08 4.59 3.44
N LEU A 311 11.49 3.55 4.03
CA LEU A 311 11.69 3.23 5.44
C LEU A 311 13.07 2.65 5.74
N SER A 312 13.75 2.07 4.74
CA SER A 312 15.13 1.59 4.89
C SER A 312 16.16 2.68 4.59
N THR A 313 15.87 3.61 3.69
CA THR A 313 16.80 4.67 3.26
C THR A 313 16.70 5.95 4.07
N SER A 314 15.54 6.23 4.67
CA SER A 314 15.23 7.50 5.35
C SER A 314 14.61 7.29 6.75
N ARG A 315 15.02 6.21 7.43
CA ARG A 315 14.44 5.80 8.73
C ARG A 315 14.55 6.88 9.79
N ASP A 316 15.73 7.49 9.93
CA ASP A 316 16.00 8.48 10.97
C ASP A 316 15.18 9.76 10.75
N GLU A 317 15.00 10.17 9.50
CA GLU A 317 14.14 11.28 9.10
C GLU A 317 12.68 10.99 9.43
N MET A 318 12.19 9.79 9.11
CA MET A 318 10.81 9.39 9.40
C MET A 318 10.55 9.29 10.91
N LEU A 319 11.51 8.78 11.68
CA LEU A 319 11.43 8.79 13.15
C LEU A 319 11.41 10.22 13.70
N ALA A 320 12.22 11.12 13.15
CA ALA A 320 12.23 12.52 13.55
C ALA A 320 10.90 13.23 13.22
N LEU A 321 10.31 12.92 12.05
CA LEU A 321 9.01 13.42 11.63
C LEU A 321 7.90 12.95 12.59
N ALA A 322 7.86 11.66 12.90
CA ALA A 322 6.90 11.05 13.83
C ALA A 322 6.96 11.67 15.25
N GLN A 323 8.16 12.02 15.72
CA GLN A 323 8.34 12.57 17.08
C GLN A 323 8.01 14.06 17.20
N ARG A 324 8.28 14.86 16.15
CA ARG A 324 8.24 16.33 16.21
C ARG A 324 7.06 16.93 15.48
N GLY A 325 6.50 16.18 14.55
CA GLY A 325 5.42 16.61 13.69
C GLY A 325 5.78 17.70 12.66
N ALA A 326 7.08 17.93 12.41
CA ALA A 326 7.58 18.84 11.38
C ALA A 326 9.03 18.50 11.05
N VAL A 327 9.46 18.80 9.81
CA VAL A 327 10.86 18.66 9.39
C VAL A 327 11.58 20.00 9.63
N ASN A 328 12.75 20.00 10.29
CA ASN A 328 13.47 21.25 10.50
C ASN A 328 14.27 21.65 9.25
N ARG A 329 14.52 22.96 9.10
CA ARG A 329 15.28 23.53 7.95
C ARG A 329 16.67 22.91 7.77
N GLN A 330 17.25 22.35 8.83
CA GLN A 330 18.57 21.74 8.84
C GLN A 330 18.54 20.31 8.25
N VAL A 331 17.45 19.57 8.47
CA VAL A 331 17.13 18.25 7.87
C VAL A 331 16.73 18.42 6.40
N THR A 332 15.90 19.42 6.09
CA THR A 332 15.60 19.77 4.69
C THR A 332 16.87 20.16 3.93
N MET A 333 17.83 20.81 4.60
CA MET A 333 19.14 21.16 4.01
C MET A 333 20.13 19.99 3.95
N SER A 334 20.09 19.02 4.89
CA SER A 334 20.95 17.82 4.84
C SER A 334 20.51 16.88 3.71
N LEU A 335 19.20 16.72 3.49
CA LEU A 335 18.64 15.97 2.35
C LEU A 335 19.04 16.63 1.00
N LYS A 336 19.07 17.96 0.96
CA LYS A 336 19.61 18.69 -0.21
C LYS A 336 21.13 18.58 -0.35
N ARG A 337 21.88 18.29 0.72
CA ARG A 337 23.37 18.17 0.71
C ARG A 337 23.86 16.78 0.33
N TYR A 338 23.20 15.71 0.79
CA TYR A 338 23.53 14.33 0.38
C TYR A 338 23.52 14.18 -1.15
N ARG A 339 22.64 14.95 -1.81
CA ARG A 339 22.55 15.09 -3.28
C ARG A 339 23.79 15.71 -3.94
N ASN A 340 24.50 16.63 -3.30
CA ASN A 340 25.71 17.23 -3.89
C ASN A 340 26.91 16.29 -3.76
N GLU A 341 27.05 15.57 -2.65
CA GLU A 341 28.14 14.60 -2.46
C GLU A 341 27.99 13.38 -3.38
N SER A 342 26.76 12.89 -3.63
CA SER A 342 26.53 11.78 -4.58
C SER A 342 26.63 12.17 -6.06
N SER A 343 26.63 13.47 -6.39
CA SER A 343 26.78 13.97 -7.76
C SER A 343 28.23 14.26 -8.13
N ASP A 344 29.09 14.50 -7.13
CA ASP A 344 30.51 14.80 -7.33
C ASP A 344 31.39 13.52 -7.35
N ASP A 345 30.94 12.40 -6.79
CA ASP A 345 31.69 11.12 -6.79
C ASP A 345 31.65 10.35 -8.14
N VAL A 346 30.92 10.84 -9.15
CA VAL A 346 30.85 10.20 -10.49
C VAL A 346 31.78 10.88 -11.51
N LEU A 347 32.38 12.02 -11.17
CA LEU A 347 33.24 12.77 -12.10
C LEU A 347 34.76 12.55 -11.94
N ASP A 348 35.20 11.69 -11.01
CA ASP A 348 36.63 11.45 -10.72
C ASP A 348 37.11 10.00 -10.92
N GLN A 349 36.42 9.19 -11.74
CA GLN A 349 36.90 7.83 -12.11
C GLN A 349 36.97 7.51 -13.61
N TRP A 350 37.19 8.51 -14.48
CA TRP A 350 37.71 8.26 -15.84
C TRP A 350 38.73 9.32 -16.28
#